data_AF-A0A1H6QNP3-F1
#
_entry.id   AF-A0A1H6QNP3-F1
#
_cell.length_a   1.000
_cell.length_b   1.000
_cell.length_c   1.000
_cell.angle_alpha   90.00
_cell.angle_beta   90.00
_cell.angle_gamma   90.00
#
_symmetry.space_group_name_H-M   'P 1'
#
loop_
_entity.id
_entity.type
_entity.pdbx_description
1 polymer ?
#
loop_
_entity_poly.entity_id
_entity_poly.type
_entity_poly.pdbx_seq_one_letter_code
_entity_poly.pdbx_strand_id
1 'polypeptide(L)'
;MYAIVDIETTGGGGTSRITEIAVFRHDGAQIVDFFHSLINPEMYIPPFITRLTGIDNEMVKDAPTFYDVQDAVRAMTRDAWFVAHNAKFDYGFLKREFGALDEYFQRDLLCTVQLSRKIFPGLKSYSLGNLCESLEIMIENRHRAHGDAEATVRLFEKLLLNDRHSLIPMDLYQ
;
A
#
# COMPACT_ATOMS: atom_id res chain seq x y z
N MET A 1 -14.52 -2.81 6.42
CA MET A 1 -13.87 -2.90 5.08
C MET A 1 -12.43 -2.40 5.17
N TYR A 2 -11.50 -2.99 4.41
CA TYR A 2 -10.08 -2.64 4.40
C TYR A 2 -9.61 -2.35 2.97
N ALA A 3 -8.77 -1.33 2.80
CA ALA A 3 -8.07 -1.04 1.56
C ALA A 3 -6.57 -1.22 1.81
N ILE A 4 -6.01 -2.33 1.32
CA ILE A 4 -4.59 -2.65 1.44
C ILE A 4 -3.87 -1.98 0.28
N VAL A 5 -2.95 -1.07 0.60
CA VAL A 5 -2.30 -0.19 -0.37
C VAL A 5 -0.79 -0.36 -0.29
N ASP A 6 -0.16 -0.34 -1.46
CA ASP A 6 1.28 -0.16 -1.61
C ASP A 6 1.53 0.80 -2.79
N ILE A 7 2.59 1.59 -2.70
CA ILE A 7 3.00 2.51 -3.77
C ILE A 7 4.51 2.41 -4.03
N GLU A 8 4.85 2.54 -5.31
CA GLU A 8 6.22 2.85 -5.70
C GLU A 8 6.34 4.34 -6.04
N THR A 9 7.52 4.92 -5.83
CA THR A 9 7.70 6.37 -5.87
C THR A 9 9.03 6.75 -6.52
N THR A 10 9.15 8.00 -6.95
CA THR A 10 10.41 8.57 -7.45
C THR A 10 11.47 8.79 -6.35
N GLY A 11 11.19 8.36 -5.11
CA GLY A 11 12.07 8.45 -3.94
C GLY A 11 11.29 8.67 -2.64
N GLY A 12 11.98 8.71 -1.50
CA GLY A 12 11.35 8.89 -0.18
C GLY A 12 11.19 10.36 0.28
N GLY A 13 11.51 11.34 -0.58
CA GLY A 13 11.54 12.75 -0.22
C GLY A 13 10.19 13.46 -0.36
N GLY A 14 10.04 14.65 0.24
CA GLY A 14 8.79 15.42 0.20
C GLY A 14 8.37 15.88 -1.20
N THR A 15 9.30 15.94 -2.15
CA THR A 15 9.06 16.30 -3.56
C THR A 15 8.88 15.08 -4.47
N SER A 16 9.01 13.86 -3.95
CA SER A 16 8.82 12.65 -4.74
C SER A 16 7.34 12.44 -5.07
N ARG A 17 7.07 11.76 -6.18
CA ARG A 17 5.74 11.50 -6.74
C ARG A 17 5.54 9.98 -6.91
N ILE A 18 4.29 9.54 -7.04
CA ILE A 18 3.93 8.13 -7.20
C ILE A 18 4.25 7.67 -8.63
N THR A 19 4.82 6.47 -8.78
CA THR A 19 5.12 5.82 -10.07
C THR A 19 4.33 4.54 -10.29
N GLU A 20 3.82 3.92 -9.23
CA GLU A 20 2.93 2.76 -9.29
C GLU A 20 2.07 2.75 -8.02
N ILE A 21 0.83 2.28 -8.15
CA ILE A 21 -0.07 2.04 -7.02
C ILE A 21 -0.78 0.72 -7.19
N ALA A 22 -0.94 -0.01 -6.09
CA ALA A 22 -1.86 -1.12 -5.99
C ALA A 22 -2.77 -0.92 -4.77
N VAL A 23 -4.06 -1.22 -4.94
CA VAL A 23 -5.07 -1.20 -3.88
C VAL A 23 -5.89 -2.48 -3.96
N PHE A 24 -5.91 -3.27 -2.89
CA PHE A 24 -6.82 -4.39 -2.73
C PHE A 24 -7.90 -4.03 -1.72
N ARG A 25 -9.18 -4.16 -2.10
CA ARG A 25 -10.29 -4.10 -1.15
C ARG A 25 -10.53 -5.47 -0.56
N HIS A 26 -10.61 -5.52 0.76
CA HIS A 26 -10.79 -6.74 1.52
C HIS A 26 -11.89 -6.55 2.56
N ASP A 27 -12.84 -7.48 2.63
CA ASP A 27 -13.99 -7.38 3.54
C ASP A 27 -13.71 -7.89 4.96
N GLY A 28 -12.56 -8.55 5.16
CA GLY A 28 -12.16 -9.20 6.41
C GLY A 28 -12.07 -10.72 6.28
N ALA A 29 -12.64 -11.29 5.23
CA ALA A 29 -12.55 -12.69 4.86
C ALA A 29 -11.85 -12.92 3.51
N GLN A 30 -12.08 -12.05 2.53
CA GLN A 30 -11.53 -12.19 1.18
C GLN A 30 -11.32 -10.84 0.49
N ILE A 31 -10.54 -10.87 -0.60
CA ILE A 31 -10.45 -9.76 -1.56
C ILE A 31 -11.78 -9.66 -2.33
N VAL A 32 -12.34 -8.46 -2.40
CA VAL A 32 -13.60 -8.19 -3.10
C VAL A 32 -13.44 -7.29 -4.32
N ASP A 33 -12.33 -6.57 -4.41
CA ASP A 33 -11.99 -5.71 -5.55
C ASP A 33 -10.49 -5.42 -5.57
N PHE A 34 -9.94 -5.03 -6.72
CA PHE A 34 -8.55 -4.60 -6.84
C PHE A 34 -8.36 -3.53 -7.91
N PHE A 35 -7.36 -2.67 -7.69
CA PHE A 35 -6.92 -1.66 -8.63
C PHE A 35 -5.41 -1.64 -8.67
N HIS A 36 -4.84 -1.56 -9.87
CA HIS A 36 -3.41 -1.45 -10.09
C HIS A 36 -3.14 -0.54 -11.29
N SER A 37 -2.16 0.34 -11.17
CA SER A 37 -1.72 1.19 -12.28
C SER A 37 -0.27 1.62 -12.10
N LEU A 38 0.48 1.65 -13.20
CA LEU A 38 1.62 2.56 -13.32
C LEU A 38 1.08 3.99 -13.35
N ILE A 39 1.87 4.94 -12.86
CA ILE A 39 1.52 6.36 -12.84
C ILE A 39 2.67 7.15 -13.46
N ASN A 40 2.33 8.06 -14.37
CA ASN A 40 3.25 9.08 -14.82
C ASN A 40 3.47 10.10 -13.67
N PRO A 41 4.67 10.16 -13.07
CA PRO A 41 4.94 11.04 -11.93
C PRO A 41 5.15 12.50 -12.36
N GLU A 42 5.13 12.80 -13.66
CA GLU A 42 5.42 14.10 -14.25
C GLU A 42 6.81 14.66 -13.86
N MET A 43 7.73 13.76 -13.52
CA MET A 43 9.09 14.08 -13.13
C MET A 43 10.04 12.91 -13.43
N TYR A 44 11.34 13.19 -13.44
CA TYR A 44 12.36 12.17 -13.70
C TYR A 44 12.45 11.14 -12.56
N ILE A 45 12.47 9.86 -12.91
CA ILE A 45 12.76 8.74 -12.01
C ILE A 45 14.29 8.53 -11.97
N PRO A 46 14.94 8.70 -10.80
CA PRO A 46 16.38 8.49 -10.67
C PRO A 46 16.81 7.03 -10.92
N PRO A 47 18.00 6.78 -11.49
CA PRO A 47 18.45 5.41 -11.80
C PRO A 47 18.52 4.46 -10.60
N PHE A 48 18.73 4.97 -9.38
CA PHE A 48 18.74 4.14 -8.19
C PHE A 48 17.34 3.64 -7.80
N ILE A 49 16.29 4.40 -8.11
CA ILE A 49 14.90 3.99 -7.94
C ILE A 49 14.55 2.95 -9.00
N THR A 50 14.88 3.19 -10.26
CA THR A 50 14.68 2.19 -11.33
C THR A 50 15.36 0.87 -11.02
N ARG A 51 16.56 0.87 -10.44
CA ARG A 51 17.23 -0.37 -9.99
C ARG A 51 16.51 -1.06 -8.84
N LEU A 52 15.83 -0.31 -7.99
CA LEU A 52 15.11 -0.84 -6.83
C LEU A 52 13.77 -1.44 -7.26
N THR A 53 13.00 -0.70 -8.06
CA THR A 53 11.60 -1.02 -8.38
C THR A 53 11.43 -1.66 -9.76
N GLY A 54 12.44 -1.57 -10.62
CA GLY A 54 12.34 -1.95 -12.03
C GLY A 54 11.52 -0.99 -12.87
N ILE A 55 10.99 0.10 -12.32
CA ILE A 55 10.20 1.10 -13.05
C ILE A 55 11.13 2.17 -13.60
N ASP A 56 11.17 2.30 -14.93
CA ASP A 56 11.94 3.31 -15.62
C ASP A 56 11.06 4.43 -16.20
N ASN A 57 11.71 5.47 -16.73
CA ASN A 57 11.03 6.63 -17.28
C ASN A 57 10.24 6.30 -18.56
N GLU A 58 10.62 5.27 -19.32
CA GLU A 58 9.89 4.88 -20.54
C GLU A 58 8.60 4.14 -20.18
N MET A 59 8.62 3.29 -19.15
CA MET A 59 7.43 2.58 -18.66
C MET A 59 6.30 3.51 -18.23
N VAL A 60 6.64 4.64 -17.61
CA VAL A 60 5.64 5.58 -17.04
C VAL A 60 5.30 6.74 -17.98
N LYS A 61 6.01 6.89 -19.11
CA LYS A 61 5.86 8.05 -20.00
C LYS A 61 4.44 8.21 -20.52
N ASP A 62 3.83 7.11 -20.96
CA ASP A 62 2.47 7.07 -21.50
C ASP A 62 1.44 6.50 -20.48
N ALA A 63 1.86 6.29 -19.23
CA ALA A 63 0.99 5.88 -18.15
C ALA A 63 0.05 7.04 -17.74
N PRO A 64 -1.12 6.75 -17.14
CA PRO A 64 -2.00 7.80 -16.63
C PRO A 64 -1.30 8.60 -15.53
N THR A 65 -1.62 9.89 -15.41
CA THR A 65 -1.18 10.71 -14.27
C THR A 65 -1.98 10.35 -13.01
N PHE A 66 -1.57 10.87 -11.85
CA PHE A 66 -2.39 10.69 -10.64
C PHE A 66 -3.80 11.27 -10.80
N TYR A 67 -3.92 12.42 -11.48
CA TYR A 67 -5.21 13.05 -11.77
C TYR A 67 -6.14 12.10 -12.55
N ASP A 68 -5.60 11.35 -13.50
CA ASP A 68 -6.41 10.42 -14.32
C ASP A 68 -6.92 9.21 -13.52
N VAL A 69 -6.21 8.80 -12.45
CA VAL A 69 -6.57 7.63 -11.64
C VAL A 69 -7.20 7.98 -10.28
N GLN A 70 -7.29 9.26 -9.92
CA GLN A 70 -7.66 9.67 -8.57
C GLN A 70 -9.03 9.15 -8.14
N ASP A 71 -10.00 9.10 -9.06
CA ASP A 71 -11.36 8.66 -8.78
C ASP A 71 -11.42 7.16 -8.47
N ALA A 72 -10.62 6.36 -9.19
CA ALA A 72 -10.48 4.93 -8.91
C ALA A 72 -9.84 4.71 -7.53
N VAL A 73 -8.76 5.41 -7.21
CA VAL A 73 -8.10 5.33 -5.89
C VAL A 73 -9.04 5.78 -4.78
N ARG A 74 -9.79 6.85 -4.99
CA ARG A 74 -10.79 7.36 -4.03
C ARG A 74 -11.90 6.35 -3.80
N ALA A 75 -12.42 5.72 -4.86
CA ALA A 75 -13.45 4.68 -4.78
C ALA A 75 -12.94 3.42 -4.08
N MET A 76 -11.70 2.99 -4.36
CA MET A 76 -11.08 1.81 -3.76
C MET A 76 -10.81 1.97 -2.26
N THR A 77 -10.56 3.19 -1.81
CA THR A 77 -10.26 3.49 -0.40
C THR A 77 -11.47 3.99 0.39
N ARG A 78 -12.62 4.22 -0.25
CA ARG A 78 -13.80 4.81 0.40
C ARG A 78 -14.39 3.88 1.47
N ASP A 79 -14.78 4.46 2.60
CA ASP A 79 -15.41 3.77 3.74
C ASP A 79 -14.63 2.53 4.20
N ALA A 80 -13.29 2.62 4.15
CA ALA A 80 -12.39 1.54 4.47
C ALA A 80 -11.21 2.04 5.32
N TRP A 81 -10.70 1.15 6.17
CA TRP A 81 -9.41 1.34 6.82
C TRP A 81 -8.30 1.29 5.77
N PHE A 82 -7.43 2.31 5.76
CA PHE A 82 -6.24 2.35 4.93
C PHE A 82 -5.16 1.48 5.57
N VAL A 83 -4.87 0.34 4.97
CA VAL A 83 -3.91 -0.64 5.46
C VAL A 83 -2.67 -0.62 4.58
N ALA A 84 -1.48 -0.51 5.18
CA ALA A 84 -0.23 -0.55 4.42
C ALA A 84 0.96 -0.96 5.30
N HIS A 85 2.01 -1.47 4.66
CA HIS A 85 3.24 -1.86 5.33
C HIS A 85 4.17 -0.66 5.52
N ASN A 86 4.04 0.01 6.67
CA ASN A 86 4.53 1.38 6.94
C ASN A 86 3.55 2.48 6.48
N ALA A 87 2.26 2.29 6.77
CA ALA A 87 1.15 3.08 6.22
C ALA A 87 1.27 4.61 6.21
N LYS A 88 2.03 5.23 7.12
CA LYS A 88 2.26 6.68 7.08
C LYS A 88 2.99 7.14 5.81
N PHE A 89 3.82 6.28 5.24
CA PHE A 89 4.55 6.54 4.01
C PHE A 89 3.57 6.64 2.84
N ASP A 90 2.87 5.55 2.53
CA ASP A 90 1.95 5.43 1.39
C ASP A 90 0.80 6.44 1.50
N TYR A 91 0.19 6.53 2.68
CA TYR A 91 -0.86 7.50 2.97
C TYR A 91 -0.36 8.94 2.80
N GLY A 92 0.89 9.21 3.17
CA GLY A 92 1.50 10.53 3.04
C GLY A 92 1.65 10.98 1.58
N PHE A 93 1.94 10.06 0.66
CA PHE A 93 1.96 10.35 -0.77
C PHE A 93 0.56 10.62 -1.31
N LEU A 94 -0.41 9.73 -1.04
CA LEU A 94 -1.79 9.94 -1.49
C LEU A 94 -2.38 11.25 -0.98
N LYS A 95 -2.15 11.58 0.31
CA LYS A 95 -2.60 12.84 0.88
C LYS A 95 -1.99 14.06 0.17
N ARG A 96 -0.73 13.98 -0.29
CA ARG A 96 -0.09 15.05 -1.07
C ARG A 96 -0.66 15.13 -2.47
N GLU A 97 -0.82 14.00 -3.17
CA GLU A 97 -1.35 13.98 -4.53
C GLU A 97 -2.79 14.52 -4.57
N PHE A 98 -3.67 14.05 -3.68
CA PHE A 98 -5.02 14.63 -3.56
C PHE A 98 -4.98 16.11 -3.13
N GLY A 99 -4.08 16.48 -2.23
CA GLY A 99 -3.92 17.88 -1.80
C GLY A 99 -3.46 18.82 -2.92
N ALA A 100 -2.66 18.33 -3.87
CA ALA A 100 -2.26 19.09 -5.06
C ALA A 100 -3.41 19.33 -6.04
N LEU A 101 -4.50 18.57 -5.90
CA LEU A 101 -5.74 18.70 -6.66
C LEU A 101 -6.82 19.48 -5.88
N ASP A 102 -6.43 20.12 -4.76
CA ASP A 102 -7.34 20.78 -3.80
C ASP A 102 -8.43 19.85 -3.25
N GLU A 103 -8.19 18.53 -3.26
CA GLU A 103 -9.13 17.53 -2.77
C GLU A 103 -8.79 17.06 -1.35
N TYR A 104 -9.83 16.92 -0.53
CA TYR A 104 -9.68 16.36 0.80
C TYR A 104 -9.51 14.83 0.74
N PHE A 105 -8.48 14.33 1.40
CA PHE A 105 -8.23 12.90 1.57
C PHE A 105 -7.93 12.58 3.04
N GLN A 106 -8.88 11.87 3.67
CA GLN A 106 -8.76 11.35 5.02
C GLN A 106 -9.24 9.90 5.08
N ARG A 107 -8.42 9.02 5.66
CA ARG A 107 -8.78 7.64 6.00
C ARG A 107 -8.22 7.31 7.38
N ASP A 108 -8.88 6.39 8.07
CA ASP A 108 -8.30 5.78 9.27
C ASP A 108 -7.22 4.79 8.87
N LEU A 109 -6.11 4.74 9.63
CA LEU A 109 -4.90 4.01 9.24
C LEU A 109 -4.69 2.76 10.08
N LEU A 110 -4.32 1.67 9.42
CA LEU A 110 -3.73 0.48 10.03
C LEU A 110 -2.35 0.24 9.43
N CYS A 111 -1.33 0.22 10.29
CA CYS A 111 0.04 -0.06 9.86
C CYS A 111 0.40 -1.49 10.20
N THR A 112 0.66 -2.33 9.19
CA THR A 112 0.97 -3.75 9.44
C THR A 112 2.26 -3.93 10.22
N VAL A 113 3.25 -3.04 10.09
CA VAL A 113 4.45 -3.03 10.97
C VAL A 113 4.07 -2.90 12.45
N GLN A 114 3.15 -1.99 12.78
CA GLN A 114 2.74 -1.75 14.17
C GLN A 114 1.87 -2.89 14.70
N LEU A 115 0.97 -3.41 13.87
CA LEU A 115 0.14 -4.56 14.20
C LEU A 115 1.00 -5.81 14.41
N SER A 116 1.92 -6.11 13.50
CA SER A 116 2.84 -7.24 13.60
C SER A 116 3.69 -7.19 14.87
N ARG A 117 4.17 -6.01 15.30
CA ARG A 117 4.91 -5.89 16.58
C ARG A 117 4.09 -6.28 17.81
N LYS A 118 2.77 -6.04 17.78
CA LYS A 118 1.87 -6.36 18.88
C LYS A 118 1.38 -7.81 18.82
N ILE A 119 1.06 -8.30 17.62
CA ILE A 119 0.45 -9.62 17.39
C ILE A 119 1.52 -10.72 17.31
N PHE A 120 2.68 -10.43 16.71
CA PHE A 120 3.82 -11.34 16.58
C PHE A 120 5.09 -10.74 17.23
N PRO A 121 5.11 -10.54 18.56
CA PRO A 121 6.25 -9.92 19.24
C PRO A 121 7.51 -10.79 19.16
N GLY A 122 8.69 -10.14 19.25
CA GLY A 122 9.98 -10.82 19.36
C GLY A 122 10.73 -11.11 18.06
N LEU A 123 10.18 -10.76 16.89
CA LEU A 123 10.87 -10.92 15.61
C LEU A 123 12.06 -9.96 15.45
N LYS A 124 13.12 -10.43 14.76
CA LYS A 124 14.37 -9.68 14.54
C LYS A 124 14.19 -8.43 13.68
N SER A 125 13.23 -8.46 12.75
CA SER A 125 12.91 -7.37 11.82
C SER A 125 11.43 -7.43 11.48
N TYR A 126 10.87 -6.26 11.16
CA TYR A 126 9.48 -6.09 10.73
C TYR A 126 9.39 -5.45 9.35
N SER A 127 10.44 -5.56 8.53
CA SER A 127 10.30 -5.30 7.09
C SER A 127 9.38 -6.35 6.47
N LEU A 128 8.67 -5.98 5.39
CA LEU A 128 7.73 -6.87 4.71
C LEU A 128 8.40 -8.20 4.37
N GLY A 129 9.57 -8.15 3.73
CA GLY A 129 10.36 -9.34 3.39
C GLY A 129 10.63 -10.26 4.58
N ASN A 130 11.07 -9.73 5.71
CA ASN A 130 11.44 -10.57 6.86
C ASN A 130 10.21 -11.10 7.59
N LEU A 131 9.10 -10.36 7.60
CA LEU A 131 7.82 -10.86 8.11
C LEU A 131 7.28 -11.98 7.22
N CYS A 132 7.32 -11.78 5.90
CA CYS A 132 6.89 -12.79 4.95
C CYS A 132 7.74 -14.06 5.08
N GLU A 133 9.06 -13.94 5.20
CA GLU A 133 9.94 -15.09 5.49
C GLU A 133 9.56 -15.78 6.81
N SER A 134 9.40 -15.01 7.90
CA SER A 134 9.09 -15.56 9.22
C SER A 134 7.71 -16.22 9.31
N LEU A 135 6.78 -15.81 8.47
CA LEU A 135 5.38 -16.26 8.47
C LEU A 135 5.03 -17.15 7.26
N GLU A 136 6.05 -17.57 6.50
CA GLU A 136 5.92 -18.44 5.32
C GLU A 136 4.96 -17.86 4.27
N ILE A 137 5.08 -16.56 3.99
CA ILE A 137 4.36 -15.87 2.93
C ILE A 137 5.32 -15.73 1.73
N MET A 138 4.88 -16.22 0.57
CA MET A 138 5.58 -15.99 -0.68
C MET A 138 5.34 -14.55 -1.16
N ILE A 139 6.43 -13.85 -1.52
CA ILE A 139 6.40 -12.56 -2.20
C ILE A 139 6.78 -12.79 -3.66
N GLU A 140 5.89 -12.42 -4.57
CA GLU A 140 6.15 -12.39 -6.00
C GLU A 140 6.40 -10.95 -6.44
N ASN A 141 7.32 -10.72 -7.36
CA ASN A 141 7.64 -9.38 -7.90
C ASN A 141 7.90 -8.32 -6.82
N ARG A 142 8.74 -8.65 -5.82
CA ARG A 142 9.13 -7.73 -4.74
C ARG A 142 9.62 -6.38 -5.29
N HIS A 143 9.28 -5.28 -4.62
CA HIS A 143 9.52 -3.90 -5.06
C HIS A 143 8.70 -3.50 -6.30
N ARG A 144 7.52 -4.11 -6.42
CA ARG A 144 6.44 -3.67 -7.29
C ARG A 144 5.21 -3.51 -6.41
N ALA A 145 4.45 -2.44 -6.63
CA ALA A 145 3.33 -2.11 -5.77
C ALA A 145 2.32 -3.27 -5.68
N HIS A 146 2.02 -3.93 -6.81
CA HIS A 146 1.12 -5.08 -6.81
C HIS A 146 1.66 -6.24 -5.97
N GLY A 147 2.93 -6.61 -6.16
CA GLY A 147 3.54 -7.75 -5.48
C GLY A 147 3.65 -7.55 -3.97
N ASP A 148 4.07 -6.35 -3.56
CA ASP A 148 4.21 -6.00 -2.15
C ASP A 148 2.83 -5.77 -1.49
N ALA A 149 1.83 -5.22 -2.20
CA ALA A 149 0.46 -5.14 -1.70
C ALA A 149 -0.18 -6.52 -1.52
N GLU A 150 0.01 -7.46 -2.45
CA GLU A 150 -0.51 -8.83 -2.35
C GLU A 150 0.14 -9.60 -1.18
N ALA A 151 1.45 -9.45 -1.00
CA ALA A 151 2.14 -9.96 0.18
C ALA A 151 1.59 -9.32 1.48
N THR A 152 1.26 -8.03 1.43
CA THR A 152 0.65 -7.31 2.56
C THR A 152 -0.77 -7.79 2.85
N VAL A 153 -1.57 -8.18 1.84
CA VAL A 153 -2.88 -8.82 2.04
C VAL A 153 -2.71 -10.11 2.84
N ARG A 154 -1.81 -11.01 2.40
CA ARG A 154 -1.55 -12.29 3.09
C ARG A 154 -1.02 -12.07 4.52
N LEU A 155 -0.17 -11.06 4.72
CA LEU A 155 0.29 -10.67 6.05
C LEU A 155 -0.89 -10.18 6.91
N PHE A 156 -1.77 -9.35 6.34
CA PHE A 156 -2.91 -8.80 7.02
C PHE A 156 -3.95 -9.87 7.41
N GLU A 157 -4.21 -10.84 6.54
CA GLU A 157 -5.04 -12.02 6.86
C GLU A 157 -4.47 -12.81 8.05
N LYS A 158 -3.14 -13.05 8.08
CA LYS A 158 -2.51 -13.67 9.25
C LYS A 158 -2.64 -12.82 10.52
N LEU A 159 -2.56 -11.50 10.40
CA LEU A 159 -2.78 -10.59 11.54
C LEU A 159 -4.22 -10.67 12.05
N LEU A 160 -5.22 -10.64 11.16
CA LEU A 160 -6.64 -10.82 11.50
C LEU A 160 -6.88 -12.12 12.27
N LEU A 161 -6.34 -13.23 11.77
CA LEU A 161 -6.48 -14.56 12.39
C LEU A 161 -5.80 -14.66 13.78
N ASN A 162 -4.80 -13.83 14.06
CA ASN A 162 -4.02 -13.89 15.29
C ASN A 162 -4.27 -12.71 16.25
N ASP A 163 -5.21 -11.82 15.93
CA ASP A 163 -5.51 -10.64 16.75
C ASP A 163 -6.37 -11.00 17.98
N ARG A 164 -5.69 -11.43 19.05
CA ARG A 164 -6.33 -11.80 20.33
C ARG A 164 -6.78 -10.61 21.17
N HIS A 165 -6.41 -9.39 20.77
CA HIS A 165 -6.63 -8.19 21.58
C HIS A 165 -7.53 -7.17 20.88
N SER A 166 -8.16 -7.56 19.76
CA SER A 166 -9.08 -6.70 19.01
C SER A 166 -8.45 -5.36 18.62
N LEU A 167 -7.18 -5.42 18.22
CA LEU A 167 -6.41 -4.29 17.72
C LEU A 167 -6.87 -3.86 16.32
N ILE A 168 -7.41 -4.79 15.54
CA ILE A 168 -7.93 -4.57 14.19
C ILE A 168 -9.45 -4.40 14.29
N PRO A 169 -9.99 -3.24 13.92
CA PRO A 169 -11.42 -2.97 13.98
C PRO A 169 -12.18 -3.84 12.98
N MET A 170 -12.94 -4.80 13.50
CA MET A 170 -13.87 -5.60 12.70
C MET A 170 -15.24 -4.95 12.74
N ASP A 171 -15.78 -4.60 11.57
CA ASP A 171 -17.17 -4.17 11.46
C ASP A 171 -18.06 -5.39 11.73
N LEU A 172 -18.45 -5.59 13.00
CA LEU A 172 -19.29 -6.72 13.44
C LEU A 172 -20.77 -6.59 13.01
N TYR A 173 -21.09 -5.76 12.01
CA TYR A 173 -22.46 -5.52 11.57
C TYR A 173 -22.54 -5.43 10.04
N GLN A 174 -23.03 -6.51 9.43
CA GLN A 174 -23.99 -6.47 8.33
C GLN A 174 -25.14 -7.41 8.68
#